data_AF-A0ABC9XAL9-F1
#
_entry.id   AF-A0ABC9XAL9-F1
#
_cell.length_a   1.000
_cell.length_b   1.000
_cell.length_c   1.000
_cell.angle_alpha   90.00
_cell.angle_beta   90.00
_cell.angle_gamma   90.00
#
_symmetry.space_group_name_H-M   'P 1'
#
loop_
_entity.id
_entity.type
_entity.pdbx_description
1 polymer ?
#
loop_
_entity_poly.entity_id
_entity_poly.type
_entity_poly.pdbx_seq_one_letter_code
_entity_poly.pdbx_strand_id
1 'polypeptide(L)'
;MRQKKRGNAVPHHLTFLKLVFGRALMMMIQLFAIFAFATCGGYSGGLRLSVDCANKSESDLNIDIAFAYPFRLHQVNFDAPTCEGKRREKLSLIGDFSSSAEFFVTIAVFAFLYSLAATVVYIFFQNKYRENNRGPLIDFIVTVVFSFLWLVGSSAWAKGLSDVKIATDPDEVLLLMSACKQQSNKCLPVRSPVMSSLNTSVVFGFLNFILWAGNIWFVFKETGWHSSGQRHPPDTMEKQSSSYNQGGYNQDSYGPAGGYNQPGSYGQSPFLSYQRREHICNIKCRAVEERQVPLIPIAKQLASIKALGKGSDLEKAFATAALVYNNAADPEGKLSKAETKSLLQTQFWGFIQGQENKPKYQEIISALDEESENKIDFEDFMILLVSLTLMSDLLQEIKNVKTTK
;
A
#
# COMPACT_ATOMS: atom_id res chain seq x y z
N MET A 1 39.78 19.88 -3.10
CA MET A 1 38.79 19.19 -3.99
C MET A 1 37.58 18.80 -3.15
N ARG A 2 36.34 18.99 -3.62
CA ARG A 2 35.12 18.71 -2.83
C ARG A 2 34.74 17.22 -2.95
N GLN A 3 34.78 16.46 -1.86
CA GLN A 3 34.11 15.15 -1.83
C GLN A 3 32.58 15.35 -1.76
N LYS A 4 31.89 14.97 -2.83
CA LYS A 4 30.43 14.96 -2.91
C LYS A 4 29.91 13.71 -2.20
N LYS A 5 29.38 13.87 -0.97
CA LYS A 5 28.74 12.78 -0.22
C LYS A 5 27.67 12.11 -1.11
N ARG A 6 27.87 10.84 -1.46
CA ARG A 6 26.81 10.00 -2.05
C ARG A 6 25.83 9.68 -0.92
N GLY A 7 24.62 10.23 -0.99
CA GLY A 7 23.52 9.71 -0.19
C GLY A 7 23.16 8.31 -0.68
N ASN A 8 22.69 7.44 0.21
CA ASN A 8 22.27 6.08 -0.15
C ASN A 8 21.21 6.14 -1.26
N ALA A 9 21.58 5.68 -2.46
CA ALA A 9 20.67 5.59 -3.57
C ALA A 9 19.66 4.48 -3.29
N VAL A 10 18.40 4.85 -3.08
CA VAL A 10 17.29 3.88 -3.07
C VAL A 10 17.23 3.24 -4.46
N PRO A 11 17.25 1.90 -4.59
CA PRO A 11 17.34 1.24 -5.89
C PRO A 11 16.24 1.74 -6.84
N HIS A 12 16.65 2.08 -8.07
CA HIS A 12 15.77 2.69 -9.08
C HIS A 12 14.55 1.82 -9.41
N HIS A 13 14.71 0.50 -9.31
CA HIS A 13 13.61 -0.46 -9.45
C HIS A 13 12.45 -0.15 -8.52
N LEU A 14 12.72 -0.12 -7.21
CA LEU A 14 11.71 0.10 -6.19
C LEU A 14 11.03 1.46 -6.41
N THR A 15 11.76 2.48 -6.87
CA THR A 15 11.19 3.79 -7.22
C THR A 15 10.20 3.72 -8.38
N PHE A 16 10.40 2.88 -9.40
CA PHE A 16 9.48 2.77 -10.54
C PHE A 16 8.18 2.05 -10.15
N LEU A 17 8.27 0.91 -9.44
CA LEU A 17 7.09 0.17 -8.98
C LEU A 17 6.24 1.03 -8.02
N LYS A 18 6.92 1.74 -7.10
CA LYS A 18 6.30 2.72 -6.19
C LYS A 18 5.60 3.86 -6.93
N LEU A 19 6.18 4.39 -8.00
CA LEU A 19 5.58 5.48 -8.79
C LEU A 19 4.29 5.02 -9.49
N VAL A 20 4.28 3.82 -10.08
CA VAL A 20 3.12 3.28 -10.78
C VAL A 20 2.01 2.87 -9.79
N PHE A 21 2.36 2.16 -8.72
CA PHE A 21 1.40 1.73 -7.71
C PHE A 21 0.80 2.91 -6.93
N GLY A 22 1.62 3.90 -6.54
CA GLY A 22 1.15 5.12 -5.91
C GLY A 22 0.23 5.96 -6.81
N ARG A 23 0.56 6.12 -8.09
CA ARG A 23 -0.32 6.81 -9.06
C ARG A 23 -1.63 6.07 -9.29
N ALA A 24 -1.61 4.74 -9.40
CA ALA A 24 -2.83 3.93 -9.50
C ALA A 24 -3.71 4.05 -8.24
N LEU A 25 -3.08 3.99 -7.06
CA LEU A 25 -3.78 4.13 -5.77
C LEU A 25 -4.45 5.50 -5.61
N MET A 26 -3.77 6.60 -6.00
CA MET A 26 -4.36 7.94 -5.98
C MET A 26 -5.59 8.06 -6.90
N MET A 27 -5.53 7.49 -8.11
CA MET A 27 -6.69 7.49 -9.03
C MET A 27 -7.89 6.72 -8.44
N MET A 28 -7.64 5.58 -7.78
CA MET A 28 -8.71 4.80 -7.13
C MET A 28 -9.35 5.55 -5.94
N ILE A 29 -8.52 6.22 -5.12
CA ILE A 29 -9.00 7.07 -4.02
C ILE A 29 -9.88 8.21 -4.56
N GLN A 30 -9.45 8.88 -5.64
CA GLN A 30 -10.23 9.97 -6.24
C GLN A 30 -11.57 9.48 -6.79
N LEU A 31 -11.61 8.35 -7.50
CA LEU A 31 -12.85 7.75 -8.00
C LEU A 31 -13.82 7.42 -6.86
N PHE A 32 -13.36 6.76 -5.80
CA PHE A 32 -14.24 6.37 -4.69
C PHE A 32 -14.66 7.58 -3.85
N ALA A 33 -13.81 8.60 -3.68
CA ALA A 33 -14.20 9.85 -3.04
C ALA A 33 -15.27 10.60 -3.85
N ILE A 34 -15.16 10.62 -5.19
CA ILE A 34 -16.21 11.15 -6.07
C ILE A 34 -17.52 10.40 -5.88
N PHE A 35 -17.50 9.06 -5.94
CA PHE A 35 -18.73 8.29 -5.76
C PHE A 35 -19.34 8.50 -4.37
N ALA A 36 -18.53 8.56 -3.30
CA ALA A 36 -19.01 8.84 -1.95
C ALA A 36 -19.74 10.19 -1.84
N PHE A 37 -19.14 11.30 -2.32
CA PHE A 37 -19.79 12.61 -2.25
C PHE A 37 -20.98 12.71 -3.20
N ALA A 38 -20.89 12.18 -4.42
CA ALA A 38 -21.94 12.28 -5.43
C ALA A 38 -23.19 11.47 -5.04
N THR A 39 -23.02 10.26 -4.49
CA THR A 39 -24.15 9.39 -4.10
C THR A 39 -24.86 9.83 -2.82
N CYS A 40 -24.20 10.61 -1.96
CA CYS A 40 -24.79 11.21 -0.76
C CYS A 40 -25.30 12.65 -1.02
N GLY A 41 -24.42 13.55 -1.45
CA GLY A 41 -24.73 14.97 -1.68
C GLY A 41 -25.61 15.24 -2.91
N GLY A 42 -25.61 14.35 -3.90
CA GLY A 42 -26.51 14.40 -5.06
C GLY A 42 -27.84 13.66 -4.86
N TYR A 43 -28.14 13.18 -3.65
CA TYR A 43 -29.34 12.38 -3.40
C TYR A 43 -30.61 13.22 -3.33
N SER A 44 -31.61 12.80 -4.10
CA SER A 44 -33.02 13.20 -3.95
C SER A 44 -33.89 11.95 -3.90
N GLY A 45 -34.63 11.80 -2.81
CA GLY A 45 -35.58 10.71 -2.58
C GLY A 45 -37.00 11.24 -2.45
N GLY A 46 -37.96 10.33 -2.49
CA GLY A 46 -39.35 10.64 -2.20
C GLY A 46 -40.15 9.39 -1.89
N LEU A 47 -41.11 9.54 -0.98
CA LEU A 47 -42.05 8.51 -0.57
C LEU A 47 -43.47 8.98 -0.90
N ARG A 48 -44.39 8.03 -1.08
CA ARG A 48 -45.77 8.30 -1.48
C ARG A 48 -46.73 7.53 -0.58
N LEU A 49 -47.69 8.24 0.00
CA LEU A 49 -48.68 7.71 0.93
C LEU A 49 -50.09 7.87 0.36
N SER A 50 -51.00 7.01 0.83
CA SER A 50 -52.42 7.04 0.50
C SER A 50 -53.25 6.98 1.77
N VAL A 51 -54.21 7.90 1.92
CA VAL A 51 -55.21 7.90 2.98
C VAL A 51 -56.60 7.79 2.35
N ASP A 52 -57.24 6.64 2.52
CA ASP A 52 -58.63 6.41 2.16
C ASP A 52 -59.52 6.58 3.41
N CYS A 53 -60.15 7.75 3.52
CA CYS A 53 -61.12 8.07 4.56
C CYS A 53 -62.42 7.26 4.38
N ALA A 54 -63.15 7.00 5.47
CA ALA A 54 -64.50 6.43 5.40
C ALA A 54 -65.44 7.25 4.48
N ASN A 55 -65.29 8.58 4.48
CA ASN A 55 -65.88 9.46 3.47
C ASN A 55 -64.89 9.69 2.31
N LYS A 56 -65.11 8.99 1.18
CA LYS A 56 -64.26 9.06 -0.02
C LYS A 56 -64.08 10.46 -0.64
N SER A 57 -64.95 11.41 -0.30
CA SER A 57 -64.80 12.81 -0.76
C SER A 57 -63.75 13.62 0.01
N GLU A 58 -63.17 13.03 1.07
CA GLU A 58 -62.12 13.61 1.92
C GLU A 58 -60.78 12.86 1.81
N SER A 59 -60.76 11.68 1.15
CA SER A 59 -59.57 10.87 0.90
C SER A 59 -58.51 11.62 0.07
N ASP A 60 -57.24 11.41 0.38
CA ASP A 60 -56.10 11.79 -0.48
C ASP A 60 -55.20 10.58 -0.67
N LEU A 61 -55.33 9.94 -1.84
CA LEU A 61 -54.61 8.72 -2.19
C LEU A 61 -53.19 8.99 -2.71
N ASN A 62 -52.76 10.26 -2.76
CA ASN A 62 -51.58 10.68 -3.51
C ASN A 62 -50.77 11.78 -2.80
N ILE A 63 -50.31 11.48 -1.58
CA ILE A 63 -49.47 12.37 -0.80
C ILE A 63 -48.01 12.07 -1.14
N ASP A 64 -47.40 12.90 -1.99
CA ASP A 64 -45.99 12.82 -2.38
C ASP A 64 -45.12 13.65 -1.42
N ILE A 65 -44.15 13.01 -0.75
CA ILE A 65 -43.24 13.65 0.20
C ILE A 65 -41.80 13.46 -0.31
N ALA A 66 -41.16 14.55 -0.72
CA ALA A 66 -39.79 14.55 -1.25
C ALA A 66 -38.78 15.07 -0.23
N PHE A 67 -37.60 14.46 -0.18
CA PHE A 67 -36.49 14.87 0.69
C PHE A 67 -35.14 14.64 -0.01
N ALA A 68 -34.16 15.48 0.29
CA ALA A 68 -32.86 15.46 -0.34
C ALA A 68 -31.76 15.78 0.69
N TYR A 69 -30.50 15.67 0.27
CA TYR A 69 -29.38 16.24 1.02
C TYR A 69 -29.63 17.75 1.27
N PRO A 70 -29.36 18.30 2.48
CA PRO A 70 -28.68 17.68 3.62
C PRO A 70 -29.62 17.06 4.67
N PHE A 71 -30.74 16.43 4.30
CA PHE A 71 -31.58 15.63 5.22
C PHE A 71 -32.12 16.39 6.46
N ARG A 72 -32.48 17.67 6.27
CA ARG A 72 -33.19 18.50 7.27
C ARG A 72 -34.68 18.17 7.27
N LEU A 73 -35.02 16.95 7.70
CA LEU A 73 -36.37 16.39 7.59
C LEU A 73 -37.45 17.27 8.26
N HIS A 74 -37.12 17.92 9.38
CA HIS A 74 -38.01 18.89 10.06
C HIS A 74 -38.46 20.09 9.21
N GLN A 75 -37.83 20.34 8.05
CA GLN A 75 -38.22 21.41 7.11
C GLN A 75 -39.09 20.90 5.97
N VAL A 76 -39.22 19.58 5.80
CA VAL A 76 -40.05 18.92 4.79
C VAL A 76 -41.48 18.85 5.32
N ASN A 77 -42.29 19.81 4.90
CA ASN A 77 -43.71 19.90 5.27
C ASN A 77 -44.59 19.24 4.20
N PHE A 78 -45.63 18.54 4.64
CA PHE A 78 -46.65 17.94 3.78
C PHE A 78 -48.06 18.16 4.36
N ASP A 79 -49.04 18.28 3.47
CA ASP A 79 -50.46 18.45 3.83
C ASP A 79 -51.15 17.06 3.84
N ALA A 80 -51.72 16.67 4.99
CA ALA A 80 -52.44 15.42 5.18
C ALA A 80 -53.94 15.65 5.41
N PRO A 81 -54.85 14.82 4.86
CA PRO A 81 -56.28 14.91 5.21
C PRO A 81 -56.51 14.37 6.63
N THR A 82 -57.36 15.03 7.41
CA THR A 82 -57.70 14.58 8.78
C THR A 82 -58.90 13.62 8.82
N CYS A 83 -59.58 13.40 7.69
CA CYS A 83 -60.87 12.70 7.59
C CYS A 83 -61.99 13.26 8.52
N GLU A 84 -61.87 14.54 8.91
CA GLU A 84 -62.84 15.28 9.72
C GLU A 84 -63.32 16.51 8.93
N GLY A 85 -63.96 16.26 7.79
CA GLY A 85 -64.31 17.27 6.80
C GLY A 85 -63.12 17.62 5.90
N LYS A 86 -63.27 18.66 5.07
CA LYS A 86 -62.24 19.13 4.12
C LYS A 86 -61.03 19.82 4.78
N ARG A 87 -60.71 19.49 6.04
CA ARG A 87 -59.53 20.01 6.74
C ARG A 87 -58.29 19.22 6.35
N ARG A 88 -57.17 19.92 6.26
CA ARG A 88 -55.83 19.35 6.09
C ARG A 88 -54.95 19.80 7.25
N GLU A 89 -54.19 18.88 7.80
CA GLU A 89 -53.15 19.17 8.79
C GLU A 89 -51.79 19.28 8.10
N LYS A 90 -50.96 20.22 8.56
CA LYS A 90 -49.58 20.37 8.11
C LYS A 90 -48.66 19.61 9.05
N LEU A 91 -48.01 18.59 8.53
CA LEU A 91 -47.08 17.74 9.25
C LEU A 91 -45.67 17.94 8.68
N SER A 92 -44.67 17.77 9.54
CA SER A 92 -43.25 17.82 9.17
C SER A 92 -42.63 16.47 9.49
N LEU A 93 -41.70 15.99 8.67
CA LEU A 93 -40.94 14.78 8.99
C LEU A 93 -40.05 15.03 10.22
N ILE A 94 -39.78 14.00 11.03
CA ILE A 94 -39.05 14.17 12.29
C ILE A 94 -37.54 14.02 12.07
N GLY A 95 -36.76 14.95 12.63
CA GLY A 95 -35.31 14.84 12.74
C GLY A 95 -34.51 15.86 11.92
N ASP A 96 -33.23 15.97 12.29
CA ASP A 96 -32.21 16.66 11.50
C ASP A 96 -30.95 15.79 11.48
N PHE A 97 -30.61 15.30 10.28
CA PHE A 97 -29.45 14.43 10.07
C PHE A 97 -28.36 15.12 9.23
N SER A 98 -28.47 16.44 9.05
CA SER A 98 -27.57 17.25 8.24
C SER A 98 -26.12 17.18 8.70
N SER A 99 -25.85 17.32 10.00
CA SER A 99 -24.48 17.33 10.52
C SER A 99 -23.66 16.10 10.13
N SER A 100 -24.25 14.89 10.14
CA SER A 100 -23.54 13.66 9.78
C SER A 100 -23.28 13.56 8.28
N ALA A 101 -24.26 13.97 7.45
CA ALA A 101 -24.14 13.96 5.99
C ALA A 101 -23.17 15.04 5.50
N GLU A 102 -23.30 16.26 6.01
CA GLU A 102 -22.45 17.41 5.69
C GLU A 102 -20.98 17.13 6.08
N PHE A 103 -20.73 16.53 7.24
CA PHE A 103 -19.39 16.12 7.65
C PHE A 103 -18.77 15.07 6.70
N PHE A 104 -19.53 14.01 6.36
CA PHE A 104 -19.09 12.96 5.43
C PHE A 104 -18.78 13.50 4.02
N VAL A 105 -19.68 14.31 3.45
CA VAL A 105 -19.49 14.94 2.14
C VAL A 105 -18.31 15.91 2.15
N THR A 106 -18.13 16.67 3.22
CA THR A 106 -17.00 17.60 3.39
C THR A 106 -15.66 16.86 3.39
N ILE A 107 -15.55 15.74 4.12
CA ILE A 107 -14.34 14.90 4.10
C ILE A 107 -14.07 14.37 2.69
N ALA A 108 -15.10 13.88 2.00
CA ALA A 108 -14.95 13.35 0.64
C ALA A 108 -14.46 14.40 -0.37
N VAL A 109 -14.99 15.64 -0.30
CA VAL A 109 -14.55 16.76 -1.15
C VAL A 109 -13.11 17.17 -0.83
N PHE A 110 -12.74 17.31 0.45
CA PHE A 110 -11.36 17.66 0.82
C PHE A 110 -10.35 16.56 0.46
N ALA A 111 -10.70 15.28 0.63
CA ALA A 111 -9.87 14.15 0.23
C ALA A 111 -9.65 14.15 -1.29
N PHE A 112 -10.71 14.37 -2.09
CA PHE A 112 -10.61 14.48 -3.54
C PHE A 112 -9.70 15.64 -3.98
N LEU A 113 -9.90 16.85 -3.42
CA LEU A 113 -9.09 18.03 -3.72
C LEU A 113 -7.62 17.84 -3.32
N TYR A 114 -7.36 17.21 -2.16
CA TYR A 114 -6.00 16.87 -1.74
C TYR A 114 -5.33 15.91 -2.73
N SER A 115 -5.97 14.78 -3.06
CA SER A 115 -5.40 13.80 -3.98
C SER A 115 -5.18 14.38 -5.39
N LEU A 116 -6.00 15.37 -5.81
CA LEU A 116 -5.80 16.10 -7.06
C LEU A 116 -4.57 17.01 -6.99
N ALA A 117 -4.44 17.83 -5.95
CA ALA A 117 -3.29 18.69 -5.74
C ALA A 117 -1.99 17.89 -5.58
N ALA A 118 -2.01 16.81 -4.80
CA ALA A 118 -0.90 15.88 -4.64
C ALA A 118 -0.49 15.29 -6.00
N THR A 119 -1.44 14.76 -6.79
CA THR A 119 -1.17 14.23 -8.15
C THR A 119 -0.49 15.27 -9.05
N VAL A 120 -0.94 16.53 -9.04
CA VAL A 120 -0.31 17.62 -9.81
C VAL A 120 1.13 17.87 -9.33
N VAL A 121 1.38 17.94 -8.02
CA VAL A 121 2.73 18.12 -7.45
C VAL A 121 3.64 16.92 -7.80
N TYR A 122 3.13 15.69 -7.73
CA TYR A 122 3.85 14.46 -8.10
C TYR A 122 4.19 14.37 -9.59
N ILE A 123 3.44 15.04 -10.47
CA ILE A 123 3.71 15.08 -11.92
C ILE A 123 4.75 16.16 -12.23
N PHE A 124 4.56 17.40 -11.75
CA PHE A 124 5.38 18.54 -12.17
C PHE A 124 6.63 18.79 -11.30
N PHE A 125 6.63 18.38 -10.04
CA PHE A 125 7.68 18.75 -9.06
C PHE A 125 8.36 17.56 -8.36
N GLN A 126 8.32 16.36 -8.96
CA GLN A 126 8.84 15.11 -8.39
C GLN A 126 10.26 15.24 -7.77
N ASN A 127 11.18 15.92 -8.47
CA ASN A 127 12.57 16.08 -7.99
C ASN A 127 12.65 16.96 -6.74
N LYS A 128 11.87 18.05 -6.69
CA LYS A 128 11.80 18.98 -5.56
C LYS A 128 11.00 18.41 -4.38
N TYR A 129 10.04 17.53 -4.66
CA TYR A 129 9.22 16.83 -3.66
C TYR A 129 10.04 15.83 -2.82
N ARG A 130 11.00 15.14 -3.44
CA ARG A 130 11.96 14.26 -2.74
C ARG A 130 13.12 15.02 -2.08
N GLU A 131 13.36 16.27 -2.44
CA GLU A 131 14.41 17.09 -1.85
C GLU A 131 14.05 17.39 -0.37
N ASN A 132 14.94 17.00 0.56
CA ASN A 132 14.79 17.19 2.01
C ASN A 132 13.68 16.37 2.74
N ASN A 133 13.17 15.28 2.15
CA ASN A 133 12.18 14.35 2.76
C ASN A 133 10.86 14.97 3.29
N ARG A 134 10.62 16.28 3.12
CA ARG A 134 9.45 16.98 3.67
C ARG A 134 8.14 16.60 2.98
N GLY A 135 8.17 16.36 1.67
CA GLY A 135 7.01 15.90 0.91
C GLY A 135 6.41 14.62 1.51
N PRO A 136 7.17 13.50 1.52
CA PRO A 136 6.70 12.24 2.10
C PRO A 136 6.24 12.33 3.56
N LEU A 137 6.82 13.22 4.37
CA LEU A 137 6.38 13.45 5.75
C LEU A 137 5.00 14.15 5.82
N ILE A 138 4.75 15.13 4.95
CA ILE A 138 3.45 15.80 4.85
C ILE A 138 2.39 14.81 4.35
N ASP A 139 2.70 14.06 3.28
CA ASP A 139 1.82 13.01 2.76
C ASP A 139 1.48 11.96 3.84
N PHE A 140 2.45 11.57 4.68
CA PHE A 140 2.21 10.66 5.80
C PHE A 140 1.19 11.23 6.79
N ILE A 141 1.42 12.45 7.28
CA ILE A 141 0.54 13.11 8.27
C ILE A 141 -0.87 13.27 7.69
N VAL A 142 -0.98 13.75 6.45
CA VAL A 142 -2.27 13.95 5.78
C VAL A 142 -2.98 12.61 5.53
N THR A 143 -2.25 11.56 5.16
CA THR A 143 -2.81 10.20 5.01
C THR A 143 -3.40 9.69 6.31
N VAL A 144 -2.69 9.83 7.44
CA VAL A 144 -3.19 9.44 8.77
C VAL A 144 -4.45 10.24 9.15
N VAL A 145 -4.45 11.56 8.91
CA VAL A 145 -5.61 12.43 9.21
C VAL A 145 -6.82 12.04 8.36
N PHE A 146 -6.67 11.85 7.04
CA PHE A 146 -7.78 11.44 6.19
C PHE A 146 -8.25 10.01 6.49
N SER A 147 -7.37 9.07 6.85
CA SER A 147 -7.80 7.75 7.34
C SER A 147 -8.73 7.87 8.55
N PHE A 148 -8.35 8.66 9.55
CA PHE A 148 -9.18 8.87 10.74
C PHE A 148 -10.51 9.57 10.39
N LEU A 149 -10.46 10.63 9.58
CA LEU A 149 -11.66 11.35 9.14
C LEU A 149 -12.61 10.46 8.34
N TRP A 150 -12.11 9.65 7.40
CA TRP A 150 -12.94 8.69 6.65
C TRP A 150 -13.58 7.65 7.56
N LEU A 151 -12.88 7.14 8.57
CA LEU A 151 -13.45 6.21 9.55
C LEU A 151 -14.59 6.85 10.35
N VAL A 152 -14.34 8.00 10.97
CA VAL A 152 -15.32 8.69 11.81
C VAL A 152 -16.50 9.20 10.96
N GLY A 153 -16.23 9.79 9.80
CA GLY A 153 -17.24 10.28 8.87
C GLY A 153 -18.12 9.17 8.31
N SER A 154 -17.54 8.05 7.88
CA SER A 154 -18.32 6.90 7.39
C SER A 154 -19.15 6.26 8.50
N SER A 155 -18.65 6.21 9.73
CA SER A 155 -19.39 5.67 10.88
C SER A 155 -20.54 6.59 11.30
N ALA A 156 -20.29 7.90 11.38
CA ALA A 156 -21.31 8.91 11.66
C ALA A 156 -22.41 8.93 10.59
N TRP A 157 -22.02 8.82 9.31
CA TRP A 157 -22.98 8.75 8.21
C TRP A 157 -23.71 7.40 8.13
N ALA A 158 -23.07 6.27 8.46
CA ALA A 158 -23.75 4.98 8.55
C ALA A 158 -24.88 5.01 9.59
N LYS A 159 -24.64 5.63 10.76
CA LYS A 159 -25.68 5.83 11.78
C LYS A 159 -26.74 6.83 11.32
N GLY A 160 -26.34 7.99 10.80
CA GLY A 160 -27.26 9.01 10.29
C GLY A 160 -28.17 8.48 9.18
N LEU A 161 -27.66 7.66 8.27
CA LEU A 161 -28.44 6.97 7.25
C LEU A 161 -29.44 5.96 7.83
N SER A 162 -29.08 5.25 8.91
CA SER A 162 -30.04 4.39 9.61
C SER A 162 -31.21 5.21 10.17
N ASP A 163 -30.93 6.39 10.73
CA ASP A 163 -31.95 7.25 11.30
C ASP A 163 -32.80 7.94 10.23
N VAL A 164 -32.20 8.37 9.11
CA VAL A 164 -32.92 8.85 7.92
C VAL A 164 -33.87 7.80 7.38
N LYS A 165 -33.47 6.52 7.32
CA LYS A 165 -34.37 5.44 6.86
C LYS A 165 -35.57 5.27 7.78
N ILE A 166 -35.37 5.27 9.10
CA ILE A 166 -36.45 5.14 10.08
C ILE A 166 -37.39 6.35 9.99
N ALA A 167 -36.84 7.58 9.95
CA ALA A 167 -37.62 8.82 9.84
C ALA A 167 -38.30 9.04 8.48
N THR A 168 -37.96 8.24 7.47
CA THR A 168 -38.58 8.24 6.12
C THR A 168 -39.21 6.88 5.78
N ASP A 169 -39.39 6.02 6.78
CA ASP A 169 -40.17 4.80 6.64
C ASP A 169 -41.65 5.19 6.53
N PRO A 170 -42.36 4.81 5.46
CA PRO A 170 -43.74 5.21 5.30
C PRO A 170 -44.63 4.71 6.44
N ASP A 171 -44.32 3.59 7.11
CA ASP A 171 -45.13 3.10 8.23
C ASP A 171 -45.00 3.99 9.47
N GLU A 172 -43.79 4.52 9.75
CA GLU A 172 -43.58 5.53 10.80
C GLU A 172 -44.24 6.87 10.44
N VAL A 173 -44.13 7.32 9.19
CA VAL A 173 -44.77 8.57 8.73
C VAL A 173 -46.30 8.48 8.81
N LEU A 174 -46.89 7.29 8.59
CA LEU A 174 -48.32 7.05 8.78
C LEU A 174 -48.76 7.21 10.24
N LEU A 175 -47.90 6.91 11.23
CA LEU A 175 -48.21 7.10 12.66
C LEU A 175 -48.24 8.58 13.09
N LEU A 176 -47.64 9.50 12.31
CA LEU A 176 -47.76 10.94 12.58
C LEU A 176 -49.18 11.44 12.28
N MET A 177 -49.82 10.89 11.24
CA MET A 177 -51.11 11.37 10.71
C MET A 177 -52.27 11.07 11.67
N SER A 178 -53.14 12.05 11.90
CA SER A 178 -54.32 11.90 12.77
C SER A 178 -55.34 10.90 12.21
N ALA A 179 -55.62 10.98 10.90
CA ALA A 179 -56.56 10.12 10.18
C ALA A 179 -56.25 8.63 10.31
N CYS A 180 -54.96 8.26 10.34
CA CYS A 180 -54.50 6.87 10.35
C CYS A 180 -54.54 6.20 11.74
N LYS A 181 -54.85 6.98 12.79
CA LYS A 181 -55.09 6.46 14.15
C LYS A 181 -56.53 5.95 14.33
N GLN A 182 -57.45 6.30 13.42
CA GLN A 182 -58.83 5.82 13.42
C GLN A 182 -58.96 4.55 12.56
N GLN A 183 -59.48 3.48 13.15
CA GLN A 183 -59.68 2.19 12.46
C GLN A 183 -60.70 2.21 11.29
N SER A 184 -61.48 3.29 11.16
CA SER A 184 -62.42 3.49 10.05
C SER A 184 -61.76 3.90 8.73
N ASN A 185 -60.53 4.41 8.79
CA ASN A 185 -59.78 4.91 7.64
C ASN A 185 -58.69 3.90 7.26
N LYS A 186 -58.40 3.77 5.96
CA LYS A 186 -57.34 2.88 5.46
C LYS A 186 -56.18 3.72 4.97
N CYS A 187 -55.06 3.66 5.68
CA CYS A 187 -53.82 4.27 5.24
C CYS A 187 -52.85 3.21 4.72
N LEU A 188 -52.17 3.50 3.62
CA LEU A 188 -51.29 2.56 2.93
C LEU A 188 -50.00 3.23 2.40
N PRO A 189 -48.84 2.57 2.53
CA PRO A 189 -47.62 2.97 1.82
C PRO A 189 -47.76 2.66 0.32
N VAL A 190 -47.69 3.68 -0.53
CA VAL A 190 -47.78 3.51 -2.01
C VAL A 190 -46.41 3.34 -2.63
N ARG A 191 -45.41 4.09 -2.15
CA ARG A 191 -44.03 4.04 -2.66
C ARG A 191 -43.04 4.37 -1.55
N SER A 192 -42.14 3.45 -1.26
CA SER A 192 -40.99 3.68 -0.37
C SER A 192 -39.85 4.41 -1.11
N PRO A 193 -39.02 5.19 -0.41
CA PRO A 193 -37.90 5.91 -1.02
C PRO A 193 -36.75 4.96 -1.40
N VAL A 194 -36.12 5.21 -2.56
CA VAL A 194 -35.02 4.35 -3.05
C VAL A 194 -33.72 4.66 -2.30
N MET A 195 -33.35 3.82 -1.34
CA MET A 195 -32.17 4.02 -0.47
C MET A 195 -30.84 3.51 -1.02
N SER A 196 -30.83 2.92 -2.22
CA SER A 196 -29.65 2.27 -2.82
C SER A 196 -28.43 3.20 -2.90
N SER A 197 -28.60 4.42 -3.43
CA SER A 197 -27.53 5.42 -3.54
C SER A 197 -26.88 5.75 -2.19
N LEU A 198 -27.69 5.94 -1.14
CA LEU A 198 -27.18 6.27 0.19
C LEU A 198 -26.45 5.08 0.82
N ASN A 199 -26.97 3.86 0.69
CA ASN A 199 -26.27 2.65 1.13
C ASN A 199 -24.90 2.52 0.44
N THR A 200 -24.87 2.74 -0.88
CA THR A 200 -23.64 2.74 -1.68
C THR A 200 -22.66 3.83 -1.24
N SER A 201 -23.12 5.01 -0.83
CA SER A 201 -22.26 6.08 -0.30
C SER A 201 -21.48 5.64 0.94
N VAL A 202 -22.12 4.93 1.88
CA VAL A 202 -21.49 4.41 3.11
C VAL A 202 -20.44 3.35 2.77
N VAL A 203 -20.72 2.46 1.81
CA VAL A 203 -19.75 1.46 1.34
C VAL A 203 -18.53 2.14 0.72
N PHE A 204 -18.71 3.14 -0.14
CA PHE A 204 -17.59 3.92 -0.69
C PHE A 204 -16.81 4.68 0.40
N GLY A 205 -17.45 5.11 1.47
CA GLY A 205 -16.79 5.68 2.64
C GLY A 205 -15.81 4.71 3.31
N PHE A 206 -16.26 3.50 3.63
CA PHE A 206 -15.40 2.48 4.24
C PHE A 206 -14.32 1.95 3.26
N LEU A 207 -14.62 1.87 1.96
CA LEU A 207 -13.61 1.55 0.95
C LEU A 207 -12.51 2.63 0.87
N ASN A 208 -12.88 3.91 0.94
CA ASN A 208 -11.89 4.99 1.07
C ASN A 208 -11.06 4.83 2.34
N PHE A 209 -11.68 4.60 3.50
CA PHE A 209 -10.94 4.35 4.75
C PHE A 209 -9.89 3.24 4.58
N ILE A 210 -10.25 2.11 3.96
CA ILE A 210 -9.32 0.99 3.72
C ILE A 210 -8.19 1.40 2.77
N LEU A 211 -8.46 2.15 1.69
CA LEU A 211 -7.42 2.64 0.77
C LEU A 211 -6.46 3.62 1.45
N TRP A 212 -6.99 4.60 2.19
CA TRP A 212 -6.20 5.59 2.93
C TRP A 212 -5.36 4.90 4.02
N ALA A 213 -5.96 4.00 4.82
CA ALA A 213 -5.25 3.26 5.87
C ALA A 213 -4.20 2.29 5.30
N GLY A 214 -4.50 1.61 4.19
CA GLY A 214 -3.54 0.76 3.47
C GLY A 214 -2.35 1.55 2.93
N ASN A 215 -2.55 2.81 2.53
CA ASN A 215 -1.47 3.70 2.11
C ASN A 215 -0.51 4.06 3.26
N ILE A 216 -0.95 4.06 4.53
CA ILE A 216 -0.08 4.32 5.69
C ILE A 216 1.10 3.33 5.73
N TRP A 217 0.86 2.04 5.47
CA TRP A 217 1.93 1.02 5.44
C TRP A 217 3.02 1.35 4.40
N PHE A 218 2.59 1.78 3.22
CA PHE A 218 3.47 2.15 2.11
C PHE A 218 4.28 3.41 2.43
N VAL A 219 3.61 4.48 2.89
CA VAL A 219 4.26 5.76 3.22
C VAL A 219 5.16 5.63 4.46
N PHE A 220 4.78 4.82 5.46
CA PHE A 220 5.63 4.49 6.61
C PHE A 220 6.97 3.88 6.17
N LYS A 221 6.94 2.92 5.24
CA LYS A 221 8.15 2.35 4.62
C LYS A 221 8.95 3.37 3.79
N GLU A 222 8.34 4.44 3.28
CA GLU A 222 9.05 5.53 2.59
C GLU A 222 9.71 6.53 3.55
N THR A 223 9.11 6.80 4.72
CA THR A 223 9.64 7.78 5.69
C THR A 223 10.93 7.34 6.39
N GLY A 224 11.30 6.06 6.32
CA GLY A 224 12.64 5.58 6.67
C GLY A 224 12.98 5.54 8.18
N TRP A 225 11.99 5.61 9.08
CA TRP A 225 12.22 5.60 10.54
C TRP A 225 13.05 4.40 11.07
N HIS A 226 13.11 3.28 10.35
CA HIS A 226 13.97 2.15 10.70
C HIS A 226 15.49 2.42 10.50
N SER A 227 15.90 3.50 9.84
CA SER A 227 17.32 3.87 9.66
C SER A 227 17.83 4.92 10.65
N SER A 228 16.95 5.52 11.47
CA SER A 228 17.34 6.51 12.51
C SER A 228 17.87 5.88 13.82
N GLY A 229 18.08 4.56 13.87
CA GLY A 229 18.56 3.84 15.06
C GLY A 229 20.06 3.93 15.34
N GLN A 230 20.89 4.23 14.33
CA GLN A 230 22.34 4.36 14.46
C GLN A 230 22.75 5.82 14.75
N ARG A 231 22.29 6.38 15.87
CA ARG A 231 23.00 7.52 16.47
C ARG A 231 24.31 6.99 17.03
N HIS A 232 25.44 7.49 16.54
CA HIS A 232 26.71 7.34 17.25
C HIS A 232 26.59 7.90 18.68
N PRO A 233 27.34 7.35 19.65
CA PRO A 233 27.40 7.93 20.99
C PRO A 233 27.92 9.38 20.92
N PRO A 234 27.49 10.28 21.83
CA PRO A 234 27.90 11.67 21.78
C PRO A 234 29.37 11.83 22.15
N ASP A 235 30.17 12.39 21.24
CA ASP A 235 31.49 12.92 21.56
C ASP A 235 31.34 13.97 22.66
N THR A 236 31.92 13.68 23.83
CA THR A 236 31.78 14.53 25.01
C THR A 236 32.87 15.59 24.99
N MET A 237 32.62 16.70 24.28
CA MET A 237 33.49 17.87 24.31
C MET A 237 33.10 18.84 25.44
N GLU A 238 34.09 19.13 26.28
CA GLU A 238 34.26 20.33 27.13
C GLU A 238 33.07 20.86 27.95
N LYS A 239 33.20 20.71 29.29
CA LYS A 239 32.35 21.40 30.27
C LYS A 239 33.17 22.43 31.05
N GLN A 240 33.06 23.69 30.70
CA GLN A 240 33.61 24.81 31.48
C GLN A 240 32.54 25.40 32.40
N SER A 241 32.75 25.36 33.73
CA SER A 241 32.56 26.50 34.66
C SER A 241 32.60 26.12 36.16
N SER A 242 33.37 26.89 36.95
CA SER A 242 33.12 27.32 38.35
C SER A 242 33.41 26.42 39.58
N SER A 243 34.68 26.43 40.01
CA SER A 243 35.23 26.75 41.37
C SER A 243 34.45 26.46 42.68
N TYR A 244 35.03 25.67 43.62
CA TYR A 244 35.71 26.13 44.88
C TYR A 244 36.16 25.00 45.87
N ASN A 245 37.41 25.06 46.36
CA ASN A 245 38.06 24.54 47.60
C ASN A 245 37.73 23.20 48.32
N GLN A 246 38.75 22.32 48.44
CA GLN A 246 39.50 21.84 49.67
C GLN A 246 40.32 20.58 49.27
N GLY A 247 41.66 20.45 49.44
CA GLY A 247 42.42 20.16 50.68
C GLY A 247 42.38 18.65 51.05
N GLY A 248 43.44 17.85 51.26
CA GLY A 248 44.91 17.99 51.15
C GLY A 248 45.64 16.71 51.66
N TYR A 249 46.97 16.60 51.44
CA TYR A 249 47.97 15.64 52.02
C TYR A 249 48.02 14.12 51.66
N ASN A 250 49.25 13.67 51.36
CA ASN A 250 50.00 12.39 51.63
C ASN A 250 49.24 11.11 52.09
N GLN A 251 49.67 9.86 51.81
CA GLN A 251 51.03 9.30 51.97
C GLN A 251 51.17 7.86 51.37
N ASP A 252 52.39 7.33 51.37
CA ASP A 252 52.84 6.03 50.80
C ASP A 252 52.41 4.73 51.53
N SER A 253 52.53 3.60 50.81
CA SER A 253 53.39 2.43 51.18
C SER A 253 52.76 1.00 51.17
N TYR A 254 53.66 0.02 51.00
CA TYR A 254 53.60 -1.45 51.18
C TYR A 254 52.96 -2.40 50.14
N GLY A 255 53.82 -3.24 49.54
CA GLY A 255 53.52 -4.62 49.12
C GLY A 255 53.87 -5.64 50.23
N PRO A 256 53.70 -6.97 50.04
CA PRO A 256 54.79 -7.80 49.46
C PRO A 256 54.36 -9.07 48.65
N ALA A 257 55.33 -9.94 48.29
CA ALA A 257 55.22 -11.20 47.50
C ALA A 257 54.55 -12.39 48.27
N GLY A 258 53.97 -13.46 47.68
CA GLY A 258 54.57 -14.63 46.96
C GLY A 258 54.09 -15.97 47.62
N GLY A 259 54.19 -17.21 47.11
CA GLY A 259 54.60 -17.81 45.82
C GLY A 259 54.67 -19.38 45.87
N TYR A 260 54.71 -20.08 44.70
CA TYR A 260 55.05 -21.51 44.44
C TYR A 260 54.17 -22.70 44.94
N ASN A 261 53.74 -23.60 44.02
CA ASN A 261 54.30 -24.97 43.81
C ASN A 261 53.55 -25.87 42.76
N GLN A 262 54.17 -27.01 42.37
CA GLN A 262 53.91 -27.94 41.23
C GLN A 262 53.74 -29.42 41.76
N PRO A 263 53.87 -30.57 41.03
CA PRO A 263 53.60 -31.03 39.63
C PRO A 263 52.99 -32.49 39.48
N GLY A 264 52.87 -33.04 38.24
CA GLY A 264 53.02 -34.51 37.89
C GLY A 264 51.77 -35.27 37.33
N SER A 265 51.71 -35.69 36.04
CA SER A 265 52.20 -36.95 35.38
C SER A 265 51.19 -38.14 35.44
N TYR A 266 50.89 -38.99 34.42
CA TYR A 266 51.64 -39.66 33.32
C TYR A 266 50.80 -39.82 32.01
N GLY A 267 51.37 -39.83 30.79
CA GLY A 267 51.69 -41.02 29.94
C GLY A 267 50.55 -41.39 28.95
N GLN A 268 50.69 -41.70 27.63
CA GLN A 268 51.73 -42.31 26.78
C GLN A 268 51.54 -41.96 25.26
N SER A 269 52.43 -42.40 24.35
CA SER A 269 52.41 -42.27 22.86
C SER A 269 53.06 -43.54 22.22
N PRO A 270 53.29 -43.76 20.89
CA PRO A 270 53.29 -42.87 19.69
C PRO A 270 52.87 -43.51 18.30
N PHE A 271 53.38 -42.97 17.16
CA PHE A 271 53.30 -43.38 15.71
C PHE A 271 52.00 -42.99 14.93
N LEU A 272 51.95 -42.43 13.69
CA LEU A 272 52.84 -41.98 12.58
C LEU A 272 52.23 -40.68 11.94
N SER A 273 52.86 -39.85 11.07
CA SER A 273 54.28 -39.52 10.80
C SER A 273 54.48 -38.32 9.82
N TYR A 274 55.29 -37.34 10.23
CA TYR A 274 56.39 -36.69 9.49
C TYR A 274 56.21 -35.70 8.30
N GLN A 275 56.22 -34.41 8.65
CA GLN A 275 57.08 -33.31 8.13
C GLN A 275 57.38 -33.08 6.62
N ARG A 276 56.90 -31.92 6.15
CA ARG A 276 57.37 -31.04 5.05
C ARG A 276 58.90 -30.98 4.83
N ARG A 277 59.35 -30.92 3.57
CA ARG A 277 60.57 -30.19 3.14
C ARG A 277 60.49 -29.74 1.67
N GLU A 278 61.03 -28.55 1.37
CA GLU A 278 61.12 -27.96 0.02
C GLU A 278 62.45 -28.33 -0.67
N HIS A 279 62.48 -28.39 -2.01
CA HIS A 279 63.35 -27.59 -2.90
C HIS A 279 63.27 -28.03 -4.38
N ILE A 280 63.26 -27.02 -5.24
CA ILE A 280 63.09 -26.97 -6.71
C ILE A 280 64.09 -27.81 -7.55
N CYS A 281 63.63 -28.51 -8.61
CA CYS A 281 64.15 -28.36 -9.99
C CYS A 281 63.34 -29.09 -11.12
N ASN A 282 62.76 -28.32 -12.05
CA ASN A 282 62.63 -28.55 -13.51
C ASN A 282 62.37 -29.95 -14.11
N ILE A 283 61.18 -30.18 -14.71
CA ILE A 283 60.93 -30.08 -16.18
C ILE A 283 59.51 -30.58 -16.61
N LYS A 284 58.92 -29.84 -17.57
CA LYS A 284 57.76 -30.14 -18.45
C LYS A 284 56.35 -29.99 -17.88
N CYS A 285 55.70 -28.91 -18.30
CA CYS A 285 54.27 -28.66 -18.12
C CYS A 285 53.40 -29.74 -18.77
N ARG A 286 52.30 -30.09 -18.09
CA ARG A 286 51.08 -30.59 -18.73
C ARG A 286 49.90 -30.02 -17.97
N ALA A 287 48.96 -29.39 -18.67
CA ALA A 287 47.80 -28.77 -18.06
C ALA A 287 46.95 -29.82 -17.32
N VAL A 288 46.43 -29.46 -16.15
CA VAL A 288 45.34 -30.20 -15.50
C VAL A 288 44.06 -29.46 -15.83
N GLU A 289 43.23 -30.11 -16.63
CA GLU A 289 41.95 -29.63 -17.15
C GLU A 289 40.93 -29.48 -16.01
N GLU A 290 40.23 -28.35 -15.95
CA GLU A 290 39.13 -28.17 -15.00
C GLU A 290 38.05 -29.22 -15.23
N ARG A 291 37.73 -30.01 -14.21
CA ARG A 291 36.66 -31.00 -14.28
C ARG A 291 35.30 -30.33 -14.14
N GLN A 292 34.81 -29.75 -15.24
CA GLN A 292 33.43 -29.28 -15.33
C GLN A 292 32.45 -30.43 -15.12
N VAL A 293 31.55 -30.28 -14.15
CA VAL A 293 30.40 -31.17 -13.96
C VAL A 293 29.39 -30.87 -15.08
N PRO A 294 28.88 -31.87 -15.82
CA PRO A 294 27.96 -31.61 -16.93
C PRO A 294 26.66 -30.97 -16.43
N LEU A 295 26.37 -29.75 -16.89
CA LEU A 295 25.12 -29.06 -16.59
C LEU A 295 23.94 -29.86 -17.15
N ILE A 296 23.01 -30.30 -16.29
CA ILE A 296 21.83 -31.05 -16.74
C ILE A 296 20.94 -30.10 -17.56
N PRO A 297 20.56 -30.44 -18.81
CA PRO A 297 19.72 -29.58 -19.62
C PRO A 297 18.40 -29.24 -18.91
N ILE A 298 18.01 -27.96 -18.91
CA ILE A 298 16.83 -27.45 -18.20
C ILE A 298 15.55 -28.23 -18.57
N ALA A 299 15.43 -28.65 -19.84
CA ALA A 299 14.32 -29.51 -20.29
C ALA A 299 14.24 -30.86 -19.57
N LYS A 300 15.38 -31.48 -19.22
CA LYS A 300 15.43 -32.72 -18.42
C LYS A 300 15.11 -32.45 -16.95
N GLN A 301 15.48 -31.29 -16.41
CA GLN A 301 15.09 -30.90 -15.05
C GLN A 301 13.59 -30.62 -14.95
N LEU A 302 13.00 -29.87 -15.90
CA LEU A 302 11.54 -29.66 -15.98
C LEU A 302 10.78 -31.01 -16.04
N ALA A 303 11.23 -31.93 -16.88
CA ALA A 303 10.61 -33.25 -17.05
C ALA A 303 10.69 -34.13 -15.79
N SER A 304 11.65 -33.88 -14.89
CA SER A 304 11.79 -34.61 -13.62
C SER A 304 10.73 -34.20 -12.58
N ILE A 305 10.16 -32.99 -12.71
CA ILE A 305 9.18 -32.44 -11.78
C ILE A 305 7.78 -32.85 -12.23
N LYS A 306 7.30 -34.01 -11.74
CA LYS A 306 5.98 -34.58 -12.08
C LYS A 306 4.80 -33.61 -11.92
N ALA A 307 4.89 -32.60 -11.05
CA ALA A 307 3.86 -31.58 -10.87
C ALA A 307 3.71 -30.65 -12.08
N LEU A 308 4.81 -30.28 -12.75
CA LEU A 308 4.80 -29.34 -13.88
C LEU A 308 4.30 -29.96 -15.19
N GLY A 309 4.29 -31.29 -15.31
CA GLY A 309 3.78 -32.00 -16.48
C GLY A 309 2.28 -31.79 -16.75
N LYS A 310 1.50 -31.36 -15.73
CA LYS A 310 0.08 -31.01 -15.85
C LYS A 310 -0.19 -29.49 -15.80
N GLY A 311 0.85 -28.67 -15.63
CA GLY A 311 0.71 -27.22 -15.50
C GLY A 311 0.39 -26.53 -16.83
N SER A 312 -0.14 -25.32 -16.71
CA SER A 312 -0.27 -24.35 -17.81
C SER A 312 1.11 -23.92 -18.33
N ASP A 313 1.14 -23.38 -19.54
CA ASP A 313 2.40 -22.92 -20.14
C ASP A 313 3.00 -21.71 -19.41
N LEU A 314 2.17 -20.96 -18.69
CA LEU A 314 2.61 -19.89 -17.78
C LEU A 314 3.34 -20.46 -16.55
N GLU A 315 2.80 -21.50 -15.92
CA GLU A 315 3.45 -22.17 -14.79
C GLU A 315 4.78 -22.82 -15.21
N LYS A 316 4.83 -23.42 -16.41
CA LYS A 316 6.07 -23.94 -17.01
C LYS A 316 7.09 -22.83 -17.27
N ALA A 317 6.66 -21.66 -17.75
CA ALA A 317 7.54 -20.52 -17.96
C ALA A 317 8.13 -19.98 -16.65
N PHE A 318 7.32 -19.81 -15.60
CA PHE A 318 7.80 -19.40 -14.27
C PHE A 318 8.74 -20.43 -13.65
N ALA A 319 8.44 -21.73 -13.75
CA ALA A 319 9.32 -22.78 -13.28
C ALA A 319 10.64 -22.84 -14.07
N THR A 320 10.61 -22.55 -15.37
CA THR A 320 11.82 -22.42 -16.21
C THR A 320 12.68 -21.26 -15.73
N ALA A 321 12.09 -20.09 -15.44
CA ALA A 321 12.83 -18.95 -14.89
C ALA A 321 13.48 -19.26 -13.53
N ALA A 322 12.76 -19.94 -12.63
CA ALA A 322 13.30 -20.40 -11.34
C ALA A 322 14.46 -21.38 -11.49
N LEU A 323 14.37 -22.34 -12.43
CA LEU A 323 15.45 -23.28 -12.71
C LEU A 323 16.64 -22.63 -13.40
N VAL A 324 16.43 -21.67 -14.30
CA VAL A 324 17.51 -20.88 -14.91
C VAL A 324 18.29 -20.11 -13.85
N TYR A 325 17.59 -19.46 -12.90
CA TYR A 325 18.22 -18.79 -11.76
C TYR A 325 18.99 -19.79 -10.88
N ASN A 326 18.34 -20.86 -10.41
CA ASN A 326 18.96 -21.82 -9.48
C ASN A 326 20.18 -22.55 -10.07
N ASN A 327 20.25 -22.74 -11.39
CA ASN A 327 21.41 -23.34 -12.06
C ASN A 327 22.62 -22.39 -12.21
N ALA A 328 22.43 -21.08 -11.96
CA ALA A 328 23.46 -20.05 -12.02
C ALA A 328 23.71 -19.37 -10.66
N ALA A 329 22.96 -19.75 -9.63
CA ALA A 329 23.13 -19.26 -8.27
C ALA A 329 24.28 -19.97 -7.56
N ASP A 330 24.90 -19.26 -6.61
CA ASP A 330 25.94 -19.79 -5.73
C ASP A 330 25.37 -20.76 -4.68
N PRO A 331 26.21 -21.41 -3.85
CA PRO A 331 25.75 -22.30 -2.78
C PRO A 331 24.90 -21.64 -1.69
N GLU A 332 24.81 -20.30 -1.65
CA GLU A 332 23.93 -19.54 -0.75
C GLU A 332 22.56 -19.23 -1.40
N GLY A 333 22.35 -19.63 -2.67
CA GLY A 333 21.13 -19.39 -3.43
C GLY A 333 21.03 -17.99 -4.03
N LYS A 334 22.17 -17.29 -4.20
CA LYS A 334 22.23 -15.92 -4.71
C LYS A 334 23.09 -15.80 -5.96
N LEU A 335 22.82 -14.81 -6.80
CA LEU A 335 23.63 -14.50 -7.98
C LEU A 335 24.51 -13.27 -7.73
N SER A 336 25.74 -13.25 -8.24
CA SER A 336 26.46 -11.99 -8.39
C SER A 336 25.82 -11.12 -9.48
N LYS A 337 26.10 -9.81 -9.45
CA LYS A 337 25.66 -8.90 -10.52
C LYS A 337 26.24 -9.26 -11.89
N ALA A 338 27.49 -9.73 -11.92
CA ALA A 338 28.17 -10.13 -13.16
C ALA A 338 27.53 -11.38 -13.78
N GLU A 339 27.24 -12.40 -12.97
CA GLU A 339 26.48 -13.58 -13.40
C GLU A 339 25.06 -13.17 -13.85
N THR A 340 24.42 -12.21 -13.15
CA THR A 340 23.08 -11.74 -13.49
C THR A 340 23.08 -11.08 -14.87
N LYS A 341 24.05 -10.19 -15.15
CA LYS A 341 24.23 -9.57 -16.46
C LYS A 341 24.45 -10.63 -17.55
N SER A 342 25.35 -11.60 -17.30
CA SER A 342 25.63 -12.70 -18.24
C SER A 342 24.39 -13.55 -18.54
N LEU A 343 23.62 -13.92 -17.51
CA LEU A 343 22.41 -14.72 -17.63
C LEU A 343 21.33 -13.99 -18.43
N LEU A 344 21.09 -12.70 -18.16
CA LEU A 344 20.14 -11.88 -18.92
C LEU A 344 20.55 -11.75 -20.39
N GLN A 345 21.82 -11.46 -20.66
CA GLN A 345 22.34 -11.35 -22.03
C GLN A 345 22.27 -12.69 -22.79
N THR A 346 22.41 -13.82 -22.09
CA THR A 346 22.38 -15.16 -22.71
C THR A 346 20.96 -15.71 -22.90
N GLN A 347 20.11 -15.62 -21.88
CA GLN A 347 18.78 -16.26 -21.85
C GLN A 347 17.63 -15.31 -22.23
N PHE A 348 17.82 -14.00 -22.09
CA PHE A 348 16.78 -12.98 -22.30
C PHE A 348 17.07 -12.03 -23.47
N TRP A 349 18.04 -12.39 -24.32
CA TRP A 349 18.51 -11.59 -25.46
C TRP A 349 17.39 -11.01 -26.34
N GLY A 350 16.38 -11.81 -26.68
CA GLY A 350 15.29 -11.39 -27.57
C GLY A 350 14.44 -10.22 -27.05
N PHE A 351 14.35 -10.03 -25.73
CA PHE A 351 13.70 -8.86 -25.14
C PHE A 351 14.65 -7.67 -24.95
N ILE A 352 15.96 -7.92 -24.93
CA ILE A 352 17.04 -6.94 -24.77
C ILE A 352 17.43 -6.30 -26.10
N GLN A 353 17.30 -7.03 -27.21
CA GLN A 353 17.65 -6.57 -28.55
C GLN A 353 16.91 -5.26 -28.89
N GLY A 354 17.65 -4.27 -29.40
CA GLY A 354 17.16 -2.92 -29.68
C GLY A 354 17.02 -1.99 -28.47
N GLN A 355 17.17 -2.48 -27.23
CA GLN A 355 17.03 -1.67 -26.01
C GLN A 355 18.33 -0.93 -25.64
N GLU A 356 19.46 -1.29 -26.23
CA GLU A 356 20.81 -0.82 -25.90
C GLU A 356 20.95 0.71 -25.89
N ASN A 357 20.23 1.43 -26.74
CA ASN A 357 20.28 2.89 -26.83
C ASN A 357 19.31 3.61 -25.87
N LYS A 358 18.46 2.89 -25.12
CA LYS A 358 17.52 3.51 -24.19
C LYS A 358 18.21 3.85 -22.86
N PRO A 359 18.04 5.07 -22.31
CA PRO A 359 18.76 5.50 -21.12
C PRO A 359 18.49 4.62 -19.88
N LYS A 360 17.28 4.06 -19.77
CA LYS A 360 16.92 3.13 -18.68
C LYS A 360 17.61 1.77 -18.79
N TYR A 361 17.87 1.27 -20.00
CA TYR A 361 18.59 0.01 -20.19
C TYR A 361 20.06 0.18 -19.82
N GLN A 362 20.69 1.27 -20.31
CA GLN A 362 22.05 1.65 -19.95
C GLN A 362 22.22 1.83 -18.43
N GLU A 363 21.25 2.45 -17.75
CA GLU A 363 21.24 2.58 -16.28
C GLU A 363 21.20 1.21 -15.57
N ILE A 364 20.38 0.26 -16.05
CA ILE A 364 20.28 -1.08 -15.47
C ILE A 364 21.55 -1.90 -15.68
N ILE A 365 22.11 -1.90 -16.90
CA ILE A 365 23.37 -2.61 -17.17
C ILE A 365 24.53 -1.98 -16.39
N SER A 366 24.61 -0.66 -16.31
CA SER A 366 25.63 0.04 -15.51
C SER A 366 25.53 -0.29 -14.02
N ALA A 367 24.32 -0.49 -13.47
CA ALA A 367 24.12 -0.90 -12.08
C ALA A 367 24.55 -2.36 -11.81
N LEU A 368 24.50 -3.21 -12.85
CA LEU A 368 25.03 -4.58 -12.81
C LEU A 368 26.55 -4.66 -13.05
N ASP A 369 27.13 -3.66 -13.73
CA ASP A 369 28.59 -3.52 -13.91
C ASP A 369 29.30 -2.87 -12.71
N GLU A 370 28.57 -2.31 -11.74
CA GLU A 370 29.17 -1.78 -10.51
C GLU A 370 29.62 -2.93 -9.59
N GLU A 371 30.94 -3.13 -9.54
CA GLU A 371 31.65 -4.13 -8.73
C GLU A 371 31.35 -3.94 -7.24
N SER A 372 30.47 -4.81 -6.70
CA SER A 372 29.98 -4.75 -5.33
C SER A 372 29.61 -6.14 -4.83
N GLU A 373 29.97 -6.46 -3.58
CA GLU A 373 29.63 -7.70 -2.86
C GLU A 373 28.12 -7.98 -2.68
N ASN A 374 27.25 -7.06 -3.12
CA ASN A 374 25.80 -7.22 -3.06
C ASN A 374 25.32 -8.26 -4.07
N LYS A 375 25.11 -9.49 -3.59
CA LYS A 375 24.46 -10.57 -4.32
C LYS A 375 22.95 -10.32 -4.47
N ILE A 376 22.42 -10.64 -5.65
CA ILE A 376 21.01 -10.55 -6.05
C ILE A 376 20.30 -11.84 -5.64
N ASP A 377 19.09 -11.72 -5.09
CA ASP A 377 18.23 -12.87 -4.77
C ASP A 377 17.21 -13.16 -5.90
N PHE A 378 16.43 -14.23 -5.75
CA PHE A 378 15.46 -14.64 -6.76
C PHE A 378 14.33 -13.64 -6.95
N GLU A 379 13.94 -12.92 -5.89
CA GLU A 379 12.89 -11.90 -5.97
C GLU A 379 13.39 -10.72 -6.82
N ASP A 380 14.56 -10.17 -6.49
CA ASP A 380 15.22 -9.09 -7.23
C ASP A 380 15.51 -9.49 -8.70
N PHE A 381 15.91 -10.73 -8.95
CA PHE A 381 16.13 -11.26 -10.30
C PHE A 381 14.85 -11.27 -11.15
N MET A 382 13.76 -11.85 -10.62
CA MET A 382 12.47 -11.89 -11.31
C MET A 382 11.90 -10.49 -11.56
N ILE A 383 12.08 -9.61 -10.57
CA ILE A 383 11.73 -8.20 -10.61
C ILE A 383 12.45 -7.47 -11.77
N LEU A 384 13.75 -7.74 -11.95
CA LEU A 384 14.56 -7.15 -13.01
C LEU A 384 14.21 -7.72 -14.40
N LEU A 385 13.91 -9.03 -14.50
CA LEU A 385 13.46 -9.69 -15.73
C LEU A 385 12.11 -9.14 -16.23
N VAL A 386 11.13 -8.96 -15.33
CA VAL A 386 9.85 -8.30 -15.65
C VAL A 386 10.08 -6.86 -16.12
N SER A 387 11.04 -6.15 -15.54
CA SER A 387 11.34 -4.76 -15.91
C SER A 387 11.91 -4.64 -17.33
N LEU A 388 12.83 -5.52 -17.70
CA LEU A 388 13.34 -5.61 -19.07
C LEU A 388 12.22 -5.97 -20.06
N THR A 389 11.35 -6.92 -19.69
CA THR A 389 10.16 -7.28 -20.48
C THR A 389 9.26 -6.06 -20.75
N LEU A 390 9.01 -5.23 -19.72
CA LEU A 390 8.13 -4.06 -19.82
C LEU A 390 8.72 -2.90 -20.65
N MET A 391 10.04 -2.80 -20.75
CA MET A 391 10.71 -1.77 -21.57
C MET A 391 10.92 -2.20 -23.02
N SER A 392 10.93 -3.51 -23.27
CA SER A 392 11.16 -4.11 -24.58
C SER A 392 10.11 -3.67 -25.61
N ASP A 393 10.57 -3.30 -26.81
CA ASP A 393 9.67 -2.99 -27.92
C ASP A 393 8.92 -4.23 -28.42
N LEU A 394 9.46 -5.43 -28.17
CA LEU A 394 8.78 -6.71 -28.41
C LEU A 394 7.45 -6.82 -27.64
N LEU A 395 7.33 -6.18 -26.47
CA LEU A 395 6.05 -6.12 -25.74
C LEU A 395 5.02 -5.22 -26.45
N GLN A 396 5.46 -4.20 -27.19
CA GLN A 396 4.56 -3.40 -28.02
C GLN A 396 4.10 -4.20 -29.23
N GLU A 397 4.98 -4.96 -29.88
CA GLU A 397 4.62 -5.87 -30.97
C GLU A 397 3.60 -6.93 -30.51
N ILE A 398 3.84 -7.58 -29.36
CA ILE A 398 2.90 -8.55 -28.77
C ILE A 398 1.52 -7.92 -28.47
N LYS A 399 1.48 -6.66 -28.01
CA LYS A 399 0.22 -5.92 -27.83
C LYS A 399 -0.49 -5.66 -29.15
N ASN A 400 0.27 -5.25 -30.17
CA ASN A 400 -0.27 -4.92 -31.49
C ASN A 400 -0.87 -6.15 -32.20
N VAL A 401 -0.24 -7.33 -32.07
CA VAL A 401 -0.78 -8.62 -32.58
C VAL A 401 -2.18 -8.91 -32.03
N LYS A 402 -2.50 -8.47 -30.81
CA LYS A 402 -3.83 -8.66 -30.20
C LYS A 402 -4.88 -7.66 -30.71
N THR A 403 -4.48 -6.56 -31.33
CA THR A 403 -5.37 -5.54 -31.92
C THR A 403 -5.60 -5.70 -33.43
N THR A 404 -4.98 -6.71 -34.08
CA THR A 404 -5.06 -6.93 -35.53
C THR A 404 -5.80 -8.23 -35.90
N LYS A 405 -6.77 -8.63 -35.07
CA LYS A 405 -7.71 -9.74 -35.33
C LYS A 405 -9.11 -9.39 -34.84
#